data_AF-A0A482VPP5-F1
#
_entry.id   AF-A0A482VPP5-F1
#
_cell.length_a   1.000
_cell.length_b   1.000
_cell.length_c   1.000
_cell.angle_alpha   90.00
_cell.angle_beta   90.00
_cell.angle_gamma   90.00
#
_symmetry.space_group_name_H-M   'P 1'
#
loop_
_entity.id
_entity.type
_entity.pdbx_description
1 polymer ?
#
loop_
_entity_poly.entity_id
_entity_poly.type
_entity_poly.pdbx_seq_one_letter_code
_entity_poly.pdbx_strand_id
1 'polypeptide(L)' 'MRLDFILQRNNARPHIARAVRDFLDEHSIEVMKWPTNSSDMNPTEHLLDTLERAIR' A
#
# COMPACT_ATOMS: atom_id res chain seq x y z
N MET A 1 -17.84 -12.65 -1.43
CA MET A 1 -16.68 -13.36 -0.84
C MET A 1 -15.82 -12.29 -0.19
N ARG A 2 -15.67 -12.32 1.12
CA ARG A 2 -14.67 -11.48 1.80
C ARG A 2 -13.35 -12.19 1.61
N LEU A 3 -12.37 -11.51 1.03
CA LEU A 3 -11.03 -12.04 0.94
C LEU A 3 -10.37 -11.80 2.31
N ASP A 4 -9.76 -12.83 2.89
CA ASP A 4 -9.07 -12.74 4.19
C ASP A 4 -7.71 -12.06 4.04
N PHE A 5 -7.71 -10.79 3.62
CA PHE A 5 -6.51 -9.96 3.55
C PHE A 5 -6.81 -8.50 3.92
N ILE A 6 -5.74 -7.77 4.25
CA ILE A 6 -5.74 -6.32 4.42
C ILE A 6 -4.77 -5.72 3.40
N LEU A 7 -5.21 -4.72 2.66
CA LEU A 7 -4.39 -4.00 1.70
C LEU A 7 -3.42 -3.06 2.44
N GLN A 8 -2.13 -3.33 2.29
CA GLN A 8 -1.07 -2.43 2.74
C GLN A 8 -0.67 -1.48 1.60
N ARG A 9 -0.58 -0.19 1.92
CA ARG A 9 -0.21 0.87 0.96
C ARG A 9 0.24 2.13 1.70
N ASN A 10 1.09 2.91 1.07
CA ASN A 10 1.48 4.22 1.59
C ASN A 10 0.37 5.28 1.31
N ASN A 11 0.57 6.46 1.89
CA ASN A 11 -0.35 7.60 1.78
C ASN A 11 -0.07 8.51 0.57
N ALA A 12 0.59 8.02 -0.48
CA ALA A 12 0.83 8.84 -1.67
C ALA A 12 -0.49 9.33 -2.30
N ARG A 13 -0.46 10.54 -2.87
CA ARG A 13 -1.65 11.25 -3.38
C ARG A 13 -2.55 10.41 -4.30
N PRO A 14 -2.02 9.66 -5.29
CA PRO A 14 -2.86 8.85 -6.17
C PRO A 14 -3.65 7.79 -5.40
N HIS A 15 -3.03 7.18 -4.39
CA HIS A 15 -3.67 6.13 -3.65
C HIS A 15 -4.78 6.71 -2.74
N ILE A 16 -4.60 7.87 -2.10
CA ILE A 16 -5.64 8.46 -1.23
C ILE A 16 -6.71 9.27 -2.01
N ALA A 17 -6.60 9.30 -3.34
CA ALA A 17 -7.59 9.95 -4.20
C ALA A 17 -9.00 9.38 -3.94
N ARG A 18 -10.02 10.23 -4.11
CA ARG A 18 -11.42 9.84 -3.86
C ARG A 18 -11.82 8.62 -4.68
N ALA A 19 -11.53 8.61 -5.98
CA ALA A 19 -11.84 7.48 -6.86
C ALA A 19 -11.25 6.14 -6.36
N VAL A 20 -10.04 6.17 -5.79
CA VAL A 20 -9.42 4.96 -5.23
C VAL A 20 -10.09 4.54 -3.93
N ARG A 21 -10.47 5.50 -3.07
CA ARG A 21 -11.21 5.19 -1.84
C ARG A 21 -12.60 4.61 -2.14
N ASP A 22 -13.34 5.23 -3.05
CA ASP A 22 -14.67 4.77 -3.46
C ASP A 22 -14.62 3.33 -4.00
N PHE A 23 -13.61 3.01 -4.83
CA PHE A 23 -13.38 1.65 -5.33
C PHE A 23 -13.10 0.64 -4.20
N LEU A 24 -12.24 1.00 -3.23
CA LEU A 24 -11.90 0.11 -2.13
C LEU A 24 -13.12 -0.16 -1.24
N ASP A 25 -13.95 0.85 -1.00
CA ASP A 25 -15.17 0.73 -0.23
C ASP A 25 -16.22 -0.13 -0.96
N GLU A 26 -16.42 0.09 -2.27
CA GLU A 26 -17.34 -0.70 -3.11
C GLU A 26 -16.98 -2.19 -3.11
N HIS A 27 -15.68 -2.50 -3.10
CA HIS A 27 -15.19 -3.88 -3.08
C HIS A 27 -14.96 -4.43 -1.66
N SER A 28 -15.32 -3.69 -0.61
CA SER A 28 -15.12 -4.10 0.79
C SER A 28 -13.66 -4.50 1.10
N ILE A 29 -12.71 -3.77 0.52
CA ILE A 29 -11.28 -4.01 0.70
C ILE A 29 -10.81 -3.20 1.90
N GLU A 30 -10.37 -3.89 2.95
CA GLU A 30 -9.82 -3.27 4.14
C GLU A 30 -8.42 -2.71 3.86
N VAL A 31 -8.16 -1.47 4.27
CA VAL A 31 -6.85 -0.83 4.13
C VAL A 31 -6.19 -0.70 5.50
N MET A 32 -4.94 -1.15 5.60
CA MET A 32 -4.13 -0.99 6.81
C MET A 32 -3.94 0.50 7.13
N LYS A 33 -4.18 0.89 8.38
CA LYS A 33 -3.82 2.24 8.85
C LYS A 33 -2.30 2.40 8.83
N TRP A 34 -1.80 3.27 7.95
CA TRP A 34 -0.37 3.49 7.78
C TRP A 34 0.08 4.83 8.38
N PRO A 35 1.13 4.86 9.22
CA PRO A 35 1.70 6.11 9.71
C PRO A 35 2.37 6.91 8.60
N THR A 36 2.25 8.24 8.68
CA THR A 36 2.89 9.15 7.73
C THR A 36 4.42 9.07 7.85
N ASN A 37 5.14 9.15 6.73
CA ASN A 37 6.61 9.12 6.64
C ASN A 37 7.30 7.82 7.08
N SER A 38 6.58 6.69 7.11
CA SER A 38 7.17 5.37 7.40
C SER A 38 7.46 4.59 6.13
N SER A 39 8.50 5.02 5.41
CA SER A 39 9.05 4.36 4.23
C SER A 39 9.74 3.04 4.60
N ASP A 40 10.41 3.03 5.75
CA ASP A 40 11.09 1.86 6.34
C ASP A 40 10.18 0.66 6.57
N MET A 41 8.90 0.91 6.85
CA MET A 41 7.94 -0.15 7.08
C MET A 41 7.29 -0.68 5.78
N ASN A 42 7.51 -0.05 4.62
CA ASN A 42 6.86 -0.43 3.36
C ASN A 42 7.58 -1.65 2.72
N PRO A 43 6.96 -2.85 2.67
CA PRO A 43 7.60 -4.05 2.14
C PRO A 43 7.95 -3.92 0.66
N THR A 44 7.17 -3.15 -0.11
CA THR A 44 7.45 -2.87 -1.51
C THR A 44 8.74 -2.08 -1.67
N GLU A 45 8.98 -1.09 -0.80
CA GLU A 45 10.21 -0.29 -0.84
C GLU A 45 11.42 -1.12 -0.40
N HIS A 46 11.25 -2.00 0.59
CA HIS A 46 12.30 -2.93 1.00
C HIS A 46 12.67 -3.94 -0.12
N LEU A 47 11.67 -4.47 -0.82
CA LEU A 47 11.88 -5.34 -1.98
C LEU A 47 12.59 -4.59 -3.11
N LEU A 48 12.21 -3.34 -3.38
CA LEU A 48 12.85 -2.51 -4.40
C LEU A 48 14.31 -2.18 -4.05
N ASP A 49 14.63 -1.86 -2.79
CA ASP A 49 16.02 -1.67 -2.34
C ASP A 49 16.85 -2.95 -2.50
N THR A 50 16.26 -4.11 -2.16
CA THR A 50 16.92 -5.41 -2.36
C THR A 50 17.20 -5.69 -3.84
N LEU A 51 16.22 -5.42 -4.72
CA LEU A 51 16.37 -5.55 -6.17
C LEU A 51 17.44 -4.59 -6.71
N GLU A 52 17.45 -3.33 -6.26
CA GLU A 52 18.44 -2.34 -6.68
C GLU A 52 19.86 -2.78 -6.30
N ARG A 53 20.06 -3.29 -5.08
CA ARG A 53 21.35 -3.82 -4.62
C ARG A 53 21.80 -5.05 -5.38
N ALA A 54 20.88 -5.87 -5.86
CA ALA A 54 21.20 -7.07 -6.64
C ALA A 54 21.57 -6.75 -8.10
N ILE A 55 21.15 -5.60 -8.62
CA ILE A 55 21.44 -5.13 -9.99
C ILE A 55 22.71 -4.25 -10.03
N ARG A 56 23.12 -3.68 -8.88
CA ARG A 56 24.40 -2.98 -8.71
C ARG A 56 25.58 -3.95 -8.70
#